data_AF-A0A973GVQ7-F1
#
_entry.id   AF-A0A973GVQ7-F1
#
_cell.length_a   1.000
_cell.length_b   1.000
_cell.length_c   1.000
_cell.angle_alpha   90.00
_cell.angle_beta   90.00
_cell.angle_gamma   90.00
#
_symmetry.space_group_name_H-M   'P 1'
#
loop_
_entity.id
_entity.type
_entity.pdbx_description
1 polymer ?
#
loop_
_entity_poly.entity_id
_entity_poly.type
_entity_poly.pdbx_seq_one_letter_code
_entity_poly.pdbx_strand_id
1 'polypeptide(L)'
;MEILKLRNDGADIIKIIASGVVSFELPGTVTPGGFSADEIRFLVAEAGRHGLSVMAHANGEAAIRAAAEAGVRSIEHGFFMTDAALDILADRKVFWVPTAGALRRAVERAEARTEVVAFIQQEIDRHLAMIGKAFRAGVPLAVGTDCVLPDRRYRGYYDDELALFRGAGIPADTVERIASEGGRALLQR
;
A
#
# COMPACT_ATOMS: atom_id res chain seq x y z
N MET A 1 -17.20 -21.82 2.42
CA MET A 1 -15.92 -21.24 2.00
C MET A 1 -15.89 -19.79 2.47
N GLU A 2 -14.77 -19.33 3.05
CA GLU A 2 -14.69 -18.11 3.87
C GLU A 2 -15.05 -16.82 3.12
N ILE A 3 -14.61 -16.66 1.86
CA ILE A 3 -14.91 -15.46 1.05
C ILE A 3 -16.42 -15.25 0.87
N LEU A 4 -17.17 -16.34 0.62
CA LEU A 4 -18.63 -16.27 0.48
C LEU A 4 -19.30 -15.87 1.79
N LYS A 5 -18.77 -16.35 2.92
CA LYS A 5 -19.25 -15.95 4.25
C LYS A 5 -19.02 -14.45 4.47
N LEU A 6 -17.80 -13.96 4.25
CA LEU A 6 -17.46 -12.54 4.35
C LEU A 6 -18.36 -11.67 3.47
N ARG A 7 -18.64 -12.09 2.23
CA ARG A 7 -19.59 -11.40 1.35
C ARG A 7 -20.99 -11.34 1.97
N ASN A 8 -21.50 -12.48 2.46
CA ASN A 8 -22.85 -12.55 3.03
C ASN A 8 -22.95 -11.75 4.33
N ASP A 9 -21.83 -11.59 5.05
CA ASP A 9 -21.70 -10.72 6.22
C ASP A 9 -21.54 -9.23 5.85
N GLY A 10 -21.55 -8.90 4.55
CA GLY A 10 -21.57 -7.52 4.05
C GLY A 10 -20.22 -6.96 3.61
N ALA A 11 -19.17 -7.79 3.46
CA ALA A 11 -17.88 -7.31 2.97
C ALA A 11 -17.97 -6.79 1.52
N ASP A 12 -17.42 -5.61 1.29
CA ASP A 12 -17.29 -5.02 -0.06
C ASP A 12 -16.01 -5.43 -0.78
N ILE A 13 -14.95 -5.71 -0.01
CA ILE A 13 -13.58 -5.96 -0.45
C ILE A 13 -12.97 -7.03 0.45
N ILE A 14 -12.08 -7.84 -0.10
CA ILE A 14 -11.24 -8.76 0.66
C ILE A 14 -9.85 -8.13 0.83
N LYS A 15 -9.36 -8.02 2.07
CA LYS A 15 -7.97 -7.64 2.35
C LYS A 15 -7.15 -8.89 2.63
N ILE A 16 -5.98 -9.02 2.00
CA ILE A 16 -5.04 -10.11 2.25
C ILE A 16 -3.68 -9.59 2.70
N ILE A 17 -2.92 -10.46 3.34
CA ILE A 17 -1.52 -10.24 3.72
C ILE A 17 -0.65 -11.09 2.79
N ALA A 18 -0.01 -10.45 1.81
CA ALA A 18 0.80 -11.11 0.78
C ALA A 18 2.31 -11.14 1.11
N SER A 19 2.72 -10.48 2.18
CA SER A 19 4.08 -10.51 2.72
C SER A 19 4.05 -10.31 4.25
N GLY A 20 5.18 -10.48 4.92
CA GLY A 20 5.36 -9.94 6.26
C GLY A 20 5.54 -8.42 6.29
N VAL A 21 5.85 -7.91 7.48
CA VAL A 21 6.13 -6.49 7.72
C VAL A 21 7.59 -6.17 7.44
N VAL A 22 7.89 -4.91 7.15
CA VAL A 22 9.29 -4.46 7.06
C VAL A 22 9.93 -4.50 8.44
N SER A 23 11.14 -5.05 8.52
CA SER A 23 11.94 -5.01 9.74
C SER A 23 12.77 -3.74 9.78
N PHE A 24 12.60 -2.96 10.86
CA PHE A 24 13.45 -1.81 11.14
C PHE A 24 14.69 -2.17 11.97
N GLU A 25 14.72 -3.37 12.56
CA GLU A 25 15.89 -3.90 13.27
C GLU A 25 16.87 -4.63 12.34
N LEU A 26 16.35 -5.20 11.23
CA LEU A 26 17.13 -5.82 10.16
C LEU A 26 16.89 -5.05 8.85
N PRO A 27 17.65 -3.97 8.61
CA PRO A 27 17.50 -3.11 7.45
C PRO A 27 17.37 -3.86 6.12
N GLY A 28 16.40 -3.45 5.29
CA GLY A 28 16.18 -4.00 3.97
C GLY A 28 15.49 -5.37 3.94
N THR A 29 14.99 -5.86 5.09
CA THR A 29 14.33 -7.17 5.16
C THR A 29 12.85 -7.06 5.45
N VAL A 30 12.11 -8.06 4.94
CA VAL A 30 10.70 -8.28 5.25
C VAL A 30 10.61 -9.54 6.09
N THR A 31 9.83 -9.52 7.17
CA THR A 31 9.65 -10.71 8.01
C THR A 31 9.01 -11.85 7.20
N PRO A 32 9.25 -13.12 7.57
CA PRO A 32 8.54 -14.24 6.95
C PRO A 32 7.02 -14.10 7.12
N GLY A 33 6.28 -14.58 6.12
CA GLY A 33 4.82 -14.62 6.14
C GLY A 33 4.19 -14.15 4.84
N GLY A 34 2.86 -14.25 4.78
CA GLY A 34 2.06 -13.92 3.61
C GLY A 34 1.70 -15.14 2.76
N PHE A 35 0.70 -14.95 1.91
CA PHE A 35 0.25 -15.97 0.96
C PHE A 35 1.25 -16.17 -0.17
N SER A 36 1.40 -17.41 -0.64
CA SER A 36 2.11 -17.75 -1.87
C SER A 36 1.41 -17.18 -3.10
N ALA A 37 2.12 -17.09 -4.23
CA ALA A 37 1.55 -16.61 -5.49
C ALA A 37 0.33 -17.43 -5.94
N ASP A 38 0.31 -18.74 -5.69
CA ASP A 38 -0.83 -19.61 -6.02
C ASP A 38 -2.04 -19.33 -5.14
N GLU A 39 -1.83 -19.11 -3.84
CA GLU A 39 -2.90 -18.74 -2.91
C GLU A 39 -3.47 -17.36 -3.24
N ILE A 40 -2.62 -16.37 -3.59
CA ILE A 40 -3.10 -15.05 -3.99
C ILE A 40 -3.95 -15.15 -5.26
N ARG A 41 -3.50 -15.90 -6.28
CA ARG A 41 -4.28 -16.15 -7.51
C ARG A 41 -5.62 -16.81 -7.21
N PHE A 42 -5.64 -17.80 -6.33
CA PHE A 42 -6.88 -18.45 -5.90
C PHE A 42 -7.82 -17.46 -5.20
N LEU A 43 -7.32 -16.66 -4.26
CA LEU A 43 -8.11 -15.68 -3.50
C LEU A 43 -8.70 -14.60 -4.42
N VAL A 44 -7.93 -14.10 -5.39
CA VAL A 44 -8.42 -13.13 -6.38
C VAL A 44 -9.51 -13.75 -7.27
N ALA A 45 -9.28 -14.95 -7.81
CA ALA A 45 -10.26 -15.63 -8.64
C ALA A 45 -11.57 -15.89 -7.89
N GLU A 46 -11.46 -16.34 -6.63
CA GLU A 46 -12.62 -16.69 -5.82
C GLU A 46 -13.40 -15.45 -5.34
N ALA A 47 -12.71 -14.37 -4.94
CA ALA A 47 -13.34 -13.09 -4.66
C ALA A 47 -14.09 -12.55 -5.90
N GLY A 48 -13.46 -12.66 -7.08
CA GLY A 48 -14.06 -12.25 -8.35
C GLY A 48 -15.36 -12.97 -8.69
N ARG A 49 -15.45 -14.30 -8.45
CA ARG A 49 -16.70 -15.08 -8.62
C ARG A 49 -17.86 -14.56 -7.77
N HIS A 50 -17.53 -13.79 -6.74
CA HIS A 50 -18.46 -13.25 -5.79
C HIS A 50 -18.67 -11.73 -5.93
N GLY A 51 -18.09 -11.10 -6.96
CA GLY A 51 -18.20 -9.68 -7.23
C GLY A 51 -17.42 -8.81 -6.25
N LEU A 52 -16.38 -9.37 -5.64
CA LEU A 52 -15.48 -8.69 -4.70
C LEU A 52 -14.10 -8.48 -5.31
N SER A 53 -13.48 -7.37 -4.95
CA SER A 53 -12.07 -7.10 -5.24
C SER A 53 -11.16 -7.52 -4.09
N VAL A 54 -9.88 -7.76 -4.38
CA VAL A 54 -8.85 -8.05 -3.37
C VAL A 54 -7.87 -6.89 -3.26
N MET A 55 -7.56 -6.44 -2.05
CA MET A 55 -6.48 -5.49 -1.75
C MET A 55 -5.40 -6.20 -0.94
N ALA A 56 -4.12 -5.93 -1.21
CA ALA A 56 -3.03 -6.70 -0.62
C ALA A 56 -2.02 -5.83 0.13
N HIS A 57 -1.81 -6.13 1.41
CA HIS A 57 -0.57 -5.75 2.09
C HIS A 57 0.59 -6.50 1.42
N ALA A 58 1.51 -5.78 0.80
CA ALA A 58 2.67 -6.37 0.15
C ALA A 58 3.88 -5.42 0.25
N ASN A 59 5.00 -5.96 0.75
CA ASN A 59 6.29 -5.30 0.84
C ASN A 59 7.35 -6.15 0.12
N GLY A 60 8.29 -5.49 -0.53
CA GLY A 60 9.31 -6.14 -1.36
C GLY A 60 8.80 -6.56 -2.73
N GLU A 61 9.69 -6.48 -3.72
CA GLU A 61 9.38 -6.67 -5.14
C GLU A 61 8.64 -7.99 -5.43
N ALA A 62 9.10 -9.11 -4.86
CA ALA A 62 8.54 -10.42 -5.16
C ALA A 62 7.05 -10.52 -4.78
N ALA A 63 6.66 -10.03 -3.59
CA ALA A 63 5.28 -10.05 -3.13
C ALA A 63 4.41 -9.05 -3.89
N ILE A 64 4.93 -7.85 -4.14
CA ILE A 64 4.24 -6.81 -4.92
C ILE A 64 3.95 -7.33 -6.34
N ARG A 65 4.96 -7.91 -7.00
CA ARG A 65 4.83 -8.52 -8.33
C ARG A 65 3.82 -9.66 -8.32
N ALA A 66 3.92 -10.60 -7.39
CA ALA A 66 3.00 -11.73 -7.32
C ALA A 66 1.54 -11.29 -7.14
N ALA A 67 1.30 -10.32 -6.25
CA ALA A 67 -0.03 -9.78 -6.02
C ALA A 67 -0.56 -9.01 -7.24
N ALA A 68 0.25 -8.15 -7.84
CA ALA A 68 -0.13 -7.41 -9.04
C ALA A 68 -0.41 -8.35 -10.23
N GLU A 69 0.40 -9.39 -10.42
CA GLU A 69 0.22 -10.38 -11.47
C GLU A 69 -1.05 -11.23 -11.28
N ALA A 70 -1.41 -11.50 -10.02
CA ALA A 70 -2.65 -12.18 -9.67
C ALA A 70 -3.91 -11.31 -9.90
N GLY A 71 -3.75 -9.99 -10.07
CA GLY A 71 -4.86 -9.09 -10.36
C GLY A 71 -5.53 -8.51 -9.13
N VAL A 72 -4.78 -8.29 -8.04
CA VAL A 72 -5.30 -7.51 -6.91
C VAL A 72 -5.67 -6.09 -7.38
N ARG A 73 -6.67 -5.50 -6.74
CA ARG A 73 -7.14 -4.15 -7.00
C ARG A 73 -6.12 -3.09 -6.57
N SER A 74 -5.49 -3.32 -5.41
CA SER A 74 -4.45 -2.43 -4.89
C SER A 74 -3.36 -3.16 -4.13
N ILE A 75 -2.19 -2.53 -4.15
CA ILE A 75 -1.06 -2.78 -3.27
C ILE A 75 -1.06 -1.73 -2.16
N GLU A 76 -0.87 -2.22 -0.95
CA GLU A 76 -0.97 -1.45 0.28
C GLU A 76 0.41 -1.41 0.91
N HIS A 77 0.83 -0.22 1.33
CA HIS A 77 2.20 0.12 1.70
C HIS A 77 3.15 0.07 0.51
N GLY A 78 3.48 -1.12 -0.01
CA GLY A 78 4.48 -1.26 -1.07
C GLY A 78 5.87 -0.80 -0.62
N PHE A 79 6.23 -1.01 0.65
CA PHE A 79 7.59 -0.67 1.09
C PHE A 79 8.61 -1.54 0.35
N PHE A 80 9.78 -0.97 0.07
CA PHE A 80 10.76 -1.52 -0.87
C PHE A 80 10.23 -1.69 -2.31
N MET A 81 9.40 -0.74 -2.76
CA MET A 81 9.00 -0.61 -4.17
C MET A 81 10.23 -0.44 -5.08
N THR A 82 10.20 -1.09 -6.25
CA THR A 82 11.25 -0.98 -7.28
C THR A 82 10.66 -0.46 -8.59
N ASP A 83 11.52 0.00 -9.51
CA ASP A 83 11.08 0.47 -10.83
C ASP A 83 10.36 -0.66 -11.60
N ALA A 84 10.87 -1.89 -11.55
CA ALA A 84 10.23 -3.05 -12.19
C ALA A 84 8.85 -3.36 -11.60
N ALA A 85 8.66 -3.19 -10.29
CA ALA A 85 7.35 -3.33 -9.67
C ALA A 85 6.38 -2.22 -10.13
N LEU A 86 6.84 -0.97 -10.23
CA LEU A 86 6.03 0.15 -10.75
C LEU A 86 5.56 -0.11 -12.19
N ASP A 87 6.43 -0.62 -13.05
CA ASP A 87 6.08 -0.96 -14.44
C ASP A 87 4.91 -1.95 -14.47
N ILE A 88 4.95 -2.99 -13.63
CA ILE A 88 3.87 -3.98 -13.54
C ILE A 88 2.57 -3.34 -13.03
N LEU A 89 2.63 -2.45 -12.03
CA LEU A 89 1.44 -1.74 -11.53
C LEU A 89 0.84 -0.83 -12.60
N ALA A 90 1.68 -0.13 -13.36
CA ALA A 90 1.26 0.76 -14.45
C ALA A 90 0.60 -0.02 -15.60
N ASP A 91 1.20 -1.14 -16.01
CA ASP A 91 0.70 -2.00 -17.08
C ASP A 91 -0.64 -2.64 -16.72
N ARG A 92 -0.76 -3.13 -15.49
CA ARG A 92 -1.96 -3.84 -15.00
C ARG A 92 -3.02 -2.93 -14.41
N LYS A 93 -2.74 -1.62 -14.30
CA LYS A 93 -3.62 -0.63 -13.64
C LYS A 93 -3.98 -1.03 -12.21
N VAL A 94 -3.02 -1.62 -11.49
CA VAL A 94 -3.15 -1.94 -10.07
C VAL A 94 -2.89 -0.66 -9.28
N PHE A 95 -3.81 -0.31 -8.39
CA PHE A 95 -3.63 0.87 -7.55
C PHE A 95 -2.48 0.67 -6.57
N TRP A 96 -1.78 1.76 -6.24
CA TRP A 96 -0.88 1.78 -5.11
C TRP A 96 -1.37 2.78 -4.05
N VAL A 97 -1.50 2.27 -2.81
CA VAL A 97 -1.85 3.01 -1.60
C VAL A 97 -0.61 3.03 -0.69
N PRO A 98 0.25 4.07 -0.78
CA PRO A 98 1.62 4.00 -0.26
C PRO A 98 1.76 4.09 1.26
N THR A 99 0.83 4.75 1.96
CA THR A 99 0.82 4.87 3.43
C THR A 99 2.16 5.36 4.01
N ALA A 100 2.77 6.37 3.41
CA ALA A 100 4.09 6.89 3.81
C ALA A 100 4.11 7.38 5.26
N GLY A 101 2.97 7.85 5.78
CA GLY A 101 2.81 8.22 7.18
C GLY A 101 3.04 7.06 8.15
N ALA A 102 2.86 5.81 7.74
CA ALA A 102 3.14 4.65 8.59
C ALA A 102 4.64 4.51 8.91
N LEU A 103 5.52 4.81 7.96
CA LEU A 103 6.97 4.84 8.21
C LEU A 103 7.34 5.97 9.18
N ARG A 104 6.74 7.16 9.06
CA ARG A 104 6.97 8.27 10.00
C ARG A 104 6.59 7.90 11.43
N ARG A 105 5.45 7.22 11.61
CA ARG A 105 5.03 6.72 12.93
C ARG A 105 5.95 5.63 13.47
N ALA A 106 6.62 4.87 12.61
CA ALA A 106 7.63 3.91 13.05
C ALA A 106 8.85 4.61 13.66
N VAL A 107 9.24 5.79 13.14
CA VAL A 107 10.31 6.63 13.75
C VAL A 107 9.96 7.03 15.18
N GLU A 108 8.72 7.47 15.42
CA GLU A 108 8.24 7.88 16.74
C GLU A 108 8.32 6.74 17.78
N ARG A 109 8.20 5.50 17.32
CA ARG A 109 8.26 4.28 18.16
C ARG A 109 9.66 3.72 18.34
N ALA A 110 10.66 4.18 17.58
CA ALA A 110 12.02 3.65 17.63
C ALA A 110 12.82 4.07 18.89
N GLU A 111 12.17 4.73 19.86
CA GLU A 111 12.73 5.10 21.19
C GLU A 111 14.14 5.71 21.12
N ALA A 112 14.40 6.57 20.12
CA ALA A 112 15.68 7.25 19.90
C ALA A 112 16.91 6.34 19.62
N ARG A 113 16.72 5.11 19.14
CA ARG A 113 17.82 4.30 18.57
C ARG A 113 18.32 4.94 17.27
N THR A 114 19.38 5.75 17.36
CA THR A 114 19.84 6.64 16.28
C THR A 114 20.02 5.95 14.92
N GLU A 115 20.59 4.75 14.88
CA GLU A 115 20.81 4.00 13.63
C GLU A 115 19.50 3.54 12.99
N VAL A 116 18.55 3.06 13.80
CA VAL A 116 17.21 2.65 13.36
C VAL A 116 16.43 3.85 12.83
N VAL A 117 16.50 4.99 13.53
CA VAL A 117 15.86 6.24 13.11
C VAL A 117 16.43 6.72 11.77
N ALA A 118 17.76 6.72 11.61
CA ALA A 118 18.41 7.11 10.37
C ALA A 118 18.01 6.20 9.20
N PHE A 119 17.95 4.89 9.44
CA PHE A 119 17.48 3.93 8.43
C PHE A 119 16.04 4.20 8.02
N ILE A 120 15.10 4.34 8.97
CA ILE A 120 13.70 4.61 8.65
C ILE A 120 13.56 5.93 7.88
N GLN A 121 14.32 6.97 8.23
CA GLN A 121 14.31 8.24 7.51
C GLN A 121 14.76 8.08 6.05
N GLN A 122 15.81 7.29 5.80
CA GLN A 122 16.24 6.95 4.45
C GLN A 122 15.17 6.17 3.67
N GLU A 123 14.46 5.26 4.34
CA GLU A 123 13.34 4.53 3.74
C GLU A 123 12.16 5.45 3.40
N ILE A 124 11.85 6.43 4.25
CA ILE A 124 10.85 7.47 3.95
C ILE A 124 11.24 8.21 2.67
N ASP A 125 12.48 8.69 2.58
CA ASP A 125 12.95 9.46 1.42
C ASP A 125 12.88 8.63 0.13
N ARG A 126 13.29 7.35 0.20
CA ARG A 126 13.17 6.42 -0.93
C ARG A 126 11.71 6.17 -1.31
N HIS A 127 10.85 5.96 -0.32
CA HIS A 127 9.43 5.70 -0.54
C HIS A 127 8.74 6.89 -1.22
N LEU A 128 9.01 8.12 -0.75
CA LEU A 128 8.53 9.36 -1.38
C LEU A 128 9.05 9.51 -2.82
N ALA A 129 10.32 9.21 -3.07
CA ALA A 129 10.86 9.22 -4.43
C ALA A 129 10.13 8.22 -5.35
N MET A 130 9.80 7.03 -4.85
CA MET A 130 9.03 6.02 -5.59
C MET A 130 7.59 6.45 -5.83
N ILE A 131 6.92 7.13 -4.88
CA ILE A 131 5.58 7.71 -5.09
C ILE A 131 5.60 8.72 -6.23
N GLY A 132 6.59 9.62 -6.25
CA GLY A 132 6.77 10.58 -7.34
C GLY A 132 7.04 9.91 -8.69
N LYS A 133 7.81 8.82 -8.73
CA LYS A 133 8.04 8.03 -9.94
C LYS A 133 6.76 7.32 -10.40
N ALA A 134 6.01 6.70 -9.49
CA ALA A 134 4.75 6.02 -9.79
C ALA A 134 3.74 6.97 -10.44
N PHE A 135 3.63 8.19 -9.90
CA PHE A 135 2.82 9.25 -10.50
C PHE A 135 3.23 9.55 -11.94
N ARG A 136 4.54 9.76 -12.20
CA ARG A 136 5.05 10.03 -13.55
C ARG A 136 4.90 8.85 -14.51
N ALA A 137 4.96 7.61 -14.00
CA ALA A 137 4.78 6.38 -14.77
C ALA A 137 3.31 6.05 -15.05
N GLY A 138 2.35 6.82 -14.53
CA GLY A 138 0.92 6.57 -14.74
C GLY A 138 0.38 5.39 -13.94
N VAL A 139 1.03 5.03 -12.83
CA VAL A 139 0.48 4.09 -11.84
C VAL A 139 -0.74 4.75 -11.18
N PRO A 140 -1.90 4.07 -11.10
CA PRO A 140 -3.04 4.59 -10.35
C PRO A 140 -2.69 4.73 -8.86
N LEU A 141 -2.88 5.91 -8.29
CA LEU A 141 -2.62 6.18 -6.88
C LEU A 141 -3.93 6.44 -6.14
N ALA A 142 -3.97 6.08 -4.86
CA ALA A 142 -4.99 6.53 -3.91
C ALA A 142 -4.34 6.84 -2.55
N VAL A 143 -4.97 7.75 -1.80
CA VAL A 143 -4.47 8.15 -0.47
C VAL A 143 -5.02 7.21 0.59
N GLY A 144 -4.13 6.66 1.40
CA GLY A 144 -4.47 5.87 2.59
C GLY A 144 -3.43 6.08 3.67
N THR A 145 -3.86 6.12 4.94
CA THR A 145 -3.02 6.55 6.06
C THR A 145 -2.52 5.41 6.94
N ASP A 146 -3.09 4.21 6.79
CA ASP A 146 -2.88 3.07 7.68
C ASP A 146 -3.14 3.40 9.16
N CYS A 147 -4.17 4.21 9.39
CA CYS A 147 -4.63 4.60 10.72
C CYS A 147 -5.89 3.83 11.11
N VAL A 148 -6.02 3.54 12.41
CA VAL A 148 -7.21 2.85 12.95
C VAL A 148 -8.21 3.88 13.44
N LEU A 149 -9.37 3.99 12.80
CA LEU A 149 -10.45 4.88 13.22
C LEU A 149 -11.52 4.11 14.02
N PRO A 150 -12.24 4.76 14.96
CA PRO A 150 -12.19 6.18 15.35
C PRO A 150 -11.26 6.42 16.56
N ASP A 151 -9.95 6.50 16.33
CA ASP A 151 -9.00 6.88 17.37
C ASP A 151 -8.52 8.32 17.16
N ARG A 152 -8.72 9.17 18.18
CA ARG A 152 -8.39 10.59 18.13
C ARG A 152 -6.90 10.85 17.97
N ARG A 153 -6.03 9.90 18.31
CA ARG A 153 -4.57 10.00 18.13
C ARG A 153 -4.16 10.16 16.66
N TYR A 154 -5.00 9.72 15.72
CA TYR A 154 -4.73 9.84 14.29
C TYR A 154 -5.39 11.05 13.62
N ARG A 155 -5.94 12.00 14.41
CA ARG A 155 -6.48 13.24 13.86
C ARG A 155 -5.36 14.03 13.18
N GLY A 156 -5.58 14.45 11.94
CA GLY A 156 -4.61 15.20 11.13
C GLY A 156 -3.71 14.32 10.26
N TYR A 157 -3.64 12.99 10.51
CA TYR A 157 -2.72 12.12 9.76
C TYR A 157 -3.13 11.93 8.30
N TYR A 158 -4.39 12.22 7.95
CA TYR A 158 -4.80 12.31 6.56
C TYR A 158 -4.16 13.51 5.87
N ASP A 159 -4.18 14.69 6.50
CA ASP A 159 -3.56 15.89 5.97
C ASP A 159 -2.04 15.74 5.88
N ASP A 160 -1.42 15.05 6.85
CA ASP A 160 0.00 14.70 6.80
C ASP A 160 0.33 13.79 5.61
N GLU A 161 -0.54 12.81 5.30
CA GLU A 161 -0.37 11.96 4.12
C GLU A 161 -0.47 12.77 2.82
N LEU A 162 -1.41 13.73 2.73
CA LEU A 162 -1.48 14.65 1.60
C LEU A 162 -0.21 15.50 1.46
N ALA A 163 0.34 15.97 2.59
CA ALA A 163 1.60 16.70 2.59
C ALA A 163 2.79 15.84 2.11
N LEU A 164 2.79 14.54 2.43
CA LEU A 164 3.80 13.60 1.95
C LEU A 164 3.72 13.39 0.43
N PHE A 165 2.51 13.28 -0.14
CA PHE A 165 2.35 13.23 -1.59
C PHE A 165 2.86 14.49 -2.29
N ARG A 166 2.64 15.67 -1.68
CA ARG A 166 3.24 16.94 -2.18
C ARG A 166 4.77 16.91 -2.07
N GLY A 167 5.29 16.40 -0.96
CA GLY A 167 6.73 16.19 -0.75
C GLY A 167 7.37 15.22 -1.76
N ALA A 168 6.60 14.26 -2.28
CA ALA A 168 7.00 13.39 -3.38
C ALA A 168 7.04 14.08 -4.76
N GLY A 169 6.75 15.39 -4.82
CA GLY A 169 6.76 16.19 -6.04
C GLY A 169 5.46 16.16 -6.85
N ILE A 170 4.36 15.70 -6.26
CA ILE A 170 3.04 15.70 -6.91
C ILE A 170 2.37 17.07 -6.69
N PRO A 171 1.90 17.74 -7.76
CA PRO A 171 1.20 19.04 -7.64
C PRO A 171 -0.02 18.97 -6.72
N ALA A 172 -0.29 20.04 -5.97
CA ALA A 172 -1.32 20.04 -4.92
C ALA A 172 -2.73 19.72 -5.44
N ASP A 173 -3.13 20.30 -6.58
CA ASP A 173 -4.41 20.01 -7.25
C ASP A 173 -4.52 18.54 -7.65
N THR A 174 -3.41 17.92 -8.01
CA THR A 174 -3.32 16.51 -8.39
C THR A 174 -3.41 15.61 -7.16
N VAL A 175 -2.79 16.00 -6.05
CA VAL A 175 -2.96 15.30 -4.76
C VAL A 175 -4.43 15.29 -4.33
N GLU A 176 -5.14 16.41 -4.50
CA GLU A 176 -6.58 16.50 -4.20
C GLU A 176 -7.42 15.56 -5.09
N ARG A 177 -7.09 15.45 -6.38
CA ARG A 177 -7.74 14.48 -7.29
C ARG A 177 -7.42 13.03 -6.90
N ILE A 178 -6.18 12.71 -6.53
CA ILE A 178 -5.82 11.37 -6.05
C ILE A 178 -6.59 11.03 -4.77
N ALA A 179 -6.71 11.99 -3.84
CA ALA A 179 -7.43 11.84 -2.57
C ALA A 179 -8.94 11.64 -2.76
N SER A 180 -9.52 12.23 -3.81
CA SER A 180 -10.95 12.17 -4.09
C SER A 180 -11.28 11.15 -5.18
N GLU A 181 -11.04 11.50 -6.45
CA GLU A 181 -11.32 10.68 -7.62
C GLU A 181 -10.54 9.37 -7.62
N GLY A 182 -9.29 9.37 -7.17
CA GLY A 182 -8.47 8.16 -7.03
C GLY A 182 -9.06 7.18 -6.00
N GLY A 183 -9.44 7.69 -4.83
CA GLY A 183 -10.15 6.89 -3.82
C GLY A 183 -11.50 6.36 -4.31
N ARG A 184 -12.29 7.18 -5.01
CA ARG A 184 -13.54 6.75 -5.65
C ARG A 184 -13.28 5.66 -6.67
N ALA A 185 -12.33 5.87 -7.58
CA ALA A 185 -11.98 4.91 -8.61
C ALA A 185 -11.53 3.59 -7.98
N LEU A 186 -10.65 3.61 -6.96
CA LEU A 186 -10.19 2.41 -6.25
C LEU A 186 -11.36 1.56 -5.74
N LEU A 187 -12.38 2.19 -5.16
CA LEU A 187 -13.52 1.53 -4.52
C LEU A 187 -14.68 1.18 -5.49
N GLN A 188 -14.62 1.65 -6.74
CA GLN A 188 -15.61 1.28 -7.75
C GLN A 188 -15.38 -0.14 -8.27
N ARG A 189 -16.47 -0.90 -8.32
CA ARG A 189 -16.53 -2.29 -8.79
C ARG A 189 -16.72 -2.34 -10.31
#